data_AF-A0AAN8LYF2-F1
#
_entry.id   AF-A0AAN8LYF2-F1
#
_cell.length_a   1.000
_cell.length_b   1.000
_cell.length_c   1.000
_cell.angle_alpha   90.00
_cell.angle_beta   90.00
_cell.angle_gamma   90.00
#
_symmetry.space_group_name_H-M   'P 1'
#
loop_
_entity.id
_entity.type
_entity.pdbx_description
1 polymer ?
#
loop_
_entity_poly.entity_id
_entity_poly.type
_entity_poly.pdbx_seq_one_letter_code
_entity_poly.pdbx_strand_id
1 'polypeptide(L)'
;MSTWQARVRAPRECVVLLSGEKQAQPTHLHHTGLSSWDYYVTMPMPASTFTLAVGCWRQATAQLSTAQLTPPVQGTRAGASHTHAGSLDLNPFTNMDHPVITSPQSTLVYSGLKDEKHSESDCSGLGDDNLTCCHVDYPCPFTDPSAWSQGVIPHRVFAPPSLLQKAQVQILPLLPGCLAAAHATLGVHPFPRLDVLIVPAGFSSLGMASPHIIFLSQSVLCGEREGDGERDGVGGERGLSLCGSRLCHELSHSWFGLAIGARDWTEEWISEGFATYLEDIIWARAQ
;
A
#
# COMPACT_ATOMS: atom_id res chain seq x y z
N MET A 1 -10.38 -8.25 18.58
CA MET A 1 -9.36 -8.15 17.51
C MET A 1 -8.85 -9.56 17.23
N SER A 2 -8.51 -9.88 15.99
CA SER A 2 -8.05 -11.22 15.61
C SER A 2 -7.00 -11.17 14.50
N THR A 3 -6.15 -12.18 14.44
CA THR A 3 -5.31 -12.48 13.27
C THR A 3 -6.11 -13.24 12.23
N TRP A 4 -5.66 -13.27 10.97
CA TRP A 4 -6.37 -14.02 9.93
C TRP A 4 -5.45 -14.52 8.82
N GLN A 5 -5.92 -15.53 8.10
CA GLN A 5 -5.35 -16.01 6.84
C GLN A 5 -6.49 -16.13 5.83
N ALA A 6 -6.23 -15.78 4.56
CA ALA A 6 -7.21 -15.83 3.50
C ALA A 6 -6.59 -16.33 2.20
N ARG A 7 -7.29 -17.26 1.55
CA ARG A 7 -6.98 -17.70 0.19
C ARG A 7 -8.07 -17.19 -0.74
N VAL A 8 -7.68 -16.41 -1.74
CA VAL A 8 -8.60 -15.89 -2.76
C VAL A 8 -8.27 -16.51 -4.10
N ARG A 9 -9.30 -16.95 -4.83
CA ARG A 9 -9.17 -17.47 -6.20
C ARG A 9 -9.99 -16.60 -7.13
N ALA A 10 -9.39 -16.18 -8.23
CA ALA A 10 -10.01 -15.32 -9.24
C ALA A 10 -9.49 -15.68 -10.64
N PRO A 11 -10.19 -15.26 -11.72
CA PRO A 11 -9.68 -15.37 -13.08
C PRO A 11 -8.28 -14.75 -13.23
N ARG A 12 -7.47 -15.29 -14.14
CA ARG A 12 -6.05 -14.91 -14.32
C ARG A 12 -5.84 -13.46 -14.74
N GLU A 13 -6.84 -12.87 -15.36
CA GLU A 13 -6.87 -11.47 -15.78
C GLU A 13 -7.13 -10.49 -14.61
N CYS A 14 -7.61 -11.01 -13.47
CA CYS A 14 -7.85 -10.20 -12.29
C CYS A 14 -6.58 -10.05 -11.45
N VAL A 15 -6.49 -8.91 -10.78
CA VAL A 15 -5.59 -8.64 -9.68
C VAL A 15 -6.40 -8.75 -8.39
N VAL A 16 -5.81 -9.39 -7.39
CA VAL A 16 -6.34 -9.48 -6.03
C VAL A 16 -5.46 -8.62 -5.12
N LEU A 17 -6.06 -7.73 -4.35
CA LEU A 17 -5.41 -6.91 -3.34
C LEU A 17 -6.17 -7.03 -2.01
N LEU A 18 -5.47 -7.29 -0.91
CA LEU A 18 -6.04 -7.39 0.45
C LEU A 18 -5.20 -6.60 1.45
N SER A 19 -5.79 -6.30 2.61
CA SER A 19 -5.10 -5.70 3.75
C SER A 19 -4.09 -6.60 4.48
N GLY A 20 -3.72 -7.74 3.88
CA GLY A 20 -2.70 -8.66 4.41
C GLY A 20 -1.30 -8.05 4.44
N GLU A 21 -0.38 -8.63 5.23
CA GLU A 21 0.99 -8.14 5.43
C GLU A 21 1.91 -8.35 4.22
N LYS A 22 1.72 -9.46 3.52
CA LYS A 22 2.54 -9.80 2.35
C LYS A 22 1.93 -9.31 1.06
N GLN A 23 2.81 -8.91 0.14
CA GLN A 23 2.48 -8.81 -1.28
C GLN A 23 2.32 -10.24 -1.84
N ALA A 24 1.10 -10.77 -1.86
CA ALA A 24 0.86 -12.10 -2.41
C ALA A 24 1.08 -12.13 -3.93
N GLN A 25 1.84 -13.11 -4.39
CA GLN A 25 2.03 -13.39 -5.80
C GLN A 25 1.00 -14.42 -6.27
N PRO A 26 0.39 -14.24 -7.46
CA PRO A 26 -0.57 -15.20 -7.99
C PRO A 26 0.11 -16.55 -8.26
N THR A 27 -0.46 -17.62 -7.73
CA THR A 27 -0.13 -18.98 -8.14
C THR A 27 -1.15 -19.45 -9.17
N HIS A 28 -0.70 -19.70 -10.40
CA HIS A 28 -1.59 -20.18 -11.46
C HIS A 28 -2.07 -21.60 -11.18
N LEU A 29 -3.39 -21.77 -11.07
CA LEU A 29 -3.98 -23.09 -10.96
C LEU A 29 -4.04 -23.67 -12.37
N HIS A 30 -3.34 -24.78 -12.60
CA HIS A 30 -3.39 -25.50 -13.87
C HIS A 30 -4.85 -25.83 -14.24
N HIS A 31 -5.13 -25.93 -15.54
CA HIS A 31 -6.42 -26.42 -16.11
C HIS A 31 -7.72 -25.71 -15.69
N THR A 32 -7.70 -24.66 -14.87
CA THR A 32 -8.92 -23.97 -14.39
C THR A 32 -9.10 -22.55 -14.91
N GLY A 33 -8.06 -21.95 -15.51
CA GLY A 33 -8.08 -20.53 -15.89
C GLY A 33 -8.04 -19.55 -14.69
N LEU A 34 -7.86 -20.06 -13.48
CA LEU A 34 -7.80 -19.28 -12.25
C LEU A 34 -6.37 -19.09 -11.74
N SER A 35 -6.19 -18.07 -10.91
CA SER A 35 -5.02 -17.85 -10.06
C SER A 35 -5.46 -17.85 -8.59
N SER A 36 -4.53 -18.19 -7.69
CA SER A 36 -4.74 -18.21 -6.24
C SER A 36 -3.76 -17.25 -5.56
N TRP A 37 -4.24 -16.49 -4.59
CA TRP A 37 -3.44 -15.61 -3.74
C TRP A 37 -3.66 -15.97 -2.28
N ASP A 38 -2.57 -16.05 -1.52
CA ASP A 38 -2.58 -16.35 -0.10
C ASP A 38 -2.10 -15.13 0.69
N TYR A 39 -2.95 -14.65 1.60
CA TYR A 39 -2.71 -13.51 2.46
C TYR A 39 -2.84 -13.91 3.93
N TYR A 40 -2.18 -13.15 4.79
CA TYR A 40 -2.34 -13.26 6.23
C TYR A 40 -2.05 -11.93 6.92
N VAL A 41 -2.49 -11.83 8.17
CA VAL A 41 -2.11 -10.79 9.12
C VAL A 41 -1.83 -11.45 10.46
N THR A 42 -0.67 -11.13 11.04
CA THR A 42 -0.19 -11.56 12.35
C THR A 42 -0.46 -10.51 13.44
N MET A 43 -0.55 -9.22 13.09
CA MET A 43 -1.03 -8.19 14.01
C MET A 43 -2.54 -8.39 14.28
N PRO A 44 -3.01 -8.55 15.54
CA PRO A 44 -4.44 -8.62 15.79
C PRO A 44 -5.11 -7.31 15.40
N MET A 45 -6.13 -7.39 14.55
CA MET A 45 -6.86 -6.20 14.07
C MET A 45 -8.38 -6.37 14.26
N PRO A 46 -9.15 -5.27 14.36
CA PRO A 46 -10.61 -5.33 14.28
C PRO A 46 -11.08 -5.82 12.92
N ALA A 47 -12.25 -6.47 12.87
CA ALA A 47 -12.81 -7.00 11.62
C ALA A 47 -13.07 -5.91 10.56
N SER A 48 -13.30 -4.65 10.98
CA SER A 48 -13.48 -3.50 10.09
C SER A 48 -12.24 -3.16 9.24
N THR A 49 -11.06 -3.65 9.61
CA THR A 49 -9.80 -3.43 8.86
C THR A 49 -9.57 -4.46 7.75
N PHE A 50 -10.39 -5.51 7.67
CA PHE A 50 -10.30 -6.51 6.62
C PHE A 50 -10.86 -5.94 5.31
N THR A 51 -10.03 -5.88 4.27
CA THR A 51 -10.47 -5.45 2.94
C THR A 51 -9.99 -6.40 1.85
N LEU A 52 -10.82 -6.51 0.81
CA LEU A 52 -10.61 -7.36 -0.37
C LEU A 52 -11.04 -6.59 -1.61
N ALA A 53 -10.14 -6.48 -2.57
CA ALA A 53 -10.40 -5.93 -3.89
C ALA A 53 -10.03 -6.98 -4.95
N VAL A 54 -10.98 -7.31 -5.83
CA VAL A 54 -10.76 -8.20 -6.98
C VAL A 54 -11.24 -7.49 -8.24
N GLY A 55 -10.37 -7.34 -9.23
CA GLY A 55 -10.72 -6.60 -10.44
C GLY A 55 -9.60 -6.54 -11.47
N CYS A 56 -9.91 -6.02 -12.65
CA CYS A 56 -8.97 -5.88 -13.75
C CYS A 56 -8.21 -4.55 -13.63
N TRP A 57 -7.14 -4.54 -12.85
CA TRP A 57 -6.28 -3.36 -12.65
C TRP A 57 -4.89 -3.55 -13.23
N ARG A 58 -4.21 -2.43 -13.47
CA ARG A 58 -2.79 -2.41 -13.82
C ARG A 58 -2.02 -1.60 -12.80
N GLN A 59 -0.80 -2.04 -12.51
CA GLN A 59 0.11 -1.27 -11.68
C GLN A 59 0.64 -0.08 -12.49
N ALA A 60 0.54 1.12 -11.92
CA ALA A 60 1.18 2.32 -12.43
C ALA A 60 2.69 2.15 -12.33
N THR A 61 3.37 2.40 -13.44
CA THR A 61 4.84 2.41 -13.53
C THR A 61 5.32 3.80 -13.92
N ALA A 62 6.51 4.20 -13.48
CA ALA A 62 7.10 5.44 -13.95
C ALA A 62 7.23 5.39 -15.48
N GLN A 63 6.73 6.40 -16.18
CA GLN A 63 6.99 6.50 -17.62
C GLN A 63 8.48 6.76 -17.82
N LEU A 64 9.18 5.86 -18.51
CA LEU A 64 10.47 6.20 -19.12
C LEU A 64 10.20 7.34 -20.10
N SER A 65 10.79 8.51 -19.86
CA SER A 65 10.57 9.63 -20.77
C SER A 65 11.03 9.23 -22.17
N THR A 66 10.16 9.39 -23.16
CA THR A 66 10.44 9.19 -24.58
C THR A 66 11.35 10.29 -25.16
N ALA A 67 12.15 10.96 -24.33
CA ALA A 67 13.07 12.01 -24.72
C ALA A 67 14.43 11.50 -25.26
N GLN A 68 14.65 10.18 -25.35
CA GLN A 68 15.89 9.58 -25.87
C GLN A 68 15.78 8.83 -27.20
N LEU A 69 14.65 8.90 -27.90
CA LEU A 69 14.53 8.38 -29.27
C LEU A 69 14.64 9.53 -30.29
N THR A 70 15.78 10.20 -30.32
CA THR A 70 16.22 10.87 -31.55
C THR A 70 17.02 9.84 -32.37
N PRO A 71 16.63 9.52 -33.60
CA PRO A 71 17.45 8.66 -34.44
C PRO A 71 18.76 9.39 -34.76
N PRO A 72 19.93 8.73 -34.70
CA PRO A 72 21.17 9.35 -35.12
C PRO A 72 21.10 9.65 -36.62
N VAL A 73 21.34 10.91 -36.96
CA VAL A 73 21.57 11.37 -38.34
C VAL A 73 22.67 10.50 -38.95
N GLN A 74 22.35 9.84 -40.08
CA GLN A 74 23.28 9.01 -40.84
C GLN A 74 24.43 9.88 -41.40
N GLY A 75 25.54 9.90 -40.66
CA GLY A 75 26.86 10.25 -41.19
C GLY A 75 27.53 9.00 -41.72
N THR A 76 27.62 8.89 -43.04
CA THR A 76 28.37 7.86 -43.76
C THR A 76 29.85 7.91 -43.39
N ARG A 77 30.40 6.80 -42.86
CA ARG A 77 31.73 6.30 -43.26
C ARG A 77 31.98 4.87 -42.77
N ALA A 78 32.47 4.09 -43.72
CA ALA A 78 32.72 2.65 -43.66
C ALA A 78 33.93 2.30 -42.77
N GLY A 79 33.87 1.11 -42.17
CA GLY A 79 35.01 0.46 -41.50
C GLY A 79 34.56 -0.85 -40.85
N ALA A 80 34.87 -1.97 -41.51
CA ALA A 80 34.48 -3.32 -41.13
C ALA A 80 35.27 -3.87 -39.92
N SER A 81 34.65 -4.71 -39.08
CA SER A 81 35.24 -5.94 -38.52
C SER A 81 34.26 -6.72 -37.62
N HIS A 82 33.82 -7.88 -38.13
CA HIS A 82 33.66 -9.20 -37.51
C HIS A 82 33.26 -9.41 -36.01
N THR A 83 32.05 -9.97 -35.85
CA THR A 83 31.62 -11.18 -35.07
C THR A 83 32.14 -11.45 -33.65
N HIS A 84 31.22 -11.53 -32.67
CA HIS A 84 30.82 -12.80 -32.03
C HIS A 84 29.57 -12.63 -31.13
N ALA A 85 28.69 -13.64 -31.16
CA ALA A 85 27.47 -13.74 -30.38
C ALA A 85 27.73 -14.20 -28.93
N GLY A 86 26.90 -13.74 -27.99
CA GLY A 86 26.88 -14.21 -26.60
C GLY A 86 25.69 -13.64 -25.83
N SER A 87 24.60 -14.42 -25.78
CA SER A 87 23.45 -14.21 -24.89
C SER A 87 23.83 -14.59 -23.47
N LEU A 88 23.58 -13.72 -22.50
CA LEU A 88 23.54 -14.09 -21.07
C LEU A 88 22.49 -13.23 -20.35
N ASP A 89 21.31 -13.82 -20.18
CA ASP A 89 20.50 -13.67 -18.97
C ASP A 89 21.34 -14.05 -17.74
N LEU A 90 21.05 -13.48 -16.57
CA LEU A 90 21.00 -14.17 -15.27
C LEU A 90 20.64 -13.21 -14.14
N ASN A 91 19.42 -13.37 -13.62
CA ASN A 91 19.02 -13.00 -12.26
C ASN A 91 19.68 -13.98 -11.26
N PRO A 92 20.24 -13.51 -10.14
CA PRO A 92 20.45 -14.36 -8.97
C PRO A 92 19.45 -13.96 -7.87
N PHE A 93 18.72 -14.95 -7.34
CA PHE A 93 18.49 -15.20 -5.90
C PHE A 93 17.34 -16.20 -5.75
N THR A 94 17.74 -17.47 -5.71
CA THR A 94 16.95 -18.63 -5.32
C THR A 94 17.13 -18.97 -3.84
N ASN A 95 16.09 -19.60 -3.29
CA ASN A 95 16.05 -20.45 -2.10
C ASN A 95 16.08 -19.78 -0.72
N MET A 96 14.95 -19.87 -0.02
CA MET A 96 14.91 -20.37 1.36
C MET A 96 13.61 -21.17 1.59
N ASP A 97 13.74 -22.17 2.44
CA ASP A 97 12.90 -23.37 2.55
C ASP A 97 11.48 -23.16 3.13
N HIS A 98 10.56 -24.03 2.70
CA HIS A 98 9.21 -24.18 3.25
C HIS A 98 9.21 -25.14 4.45
N PRO A 99 8.57 -24.82 5.58
CA PRO A 99 8.13 -25.83 6.52
C PRO A 99 6.74 -26.34 6.14
N VAL A 100 6.68 -27.64 5.81
CA VAL A 100 5.46 -28.44 5.71
C VAL A 100 4.95 -28.71 7.13
N ILE A 101 3.72 -28.31 7.46
CA ILE A 101 3.04 -28.77 8.68
C ILE A 101 1.61 -29.23 8.35
N THR A 102 1.35 -30.45 8.78
CA THR A 102 0.17 -31.28 8.62
C THR A 102 -1.03 -30.79 9.44
N SER A 103 -2.23 -30.90 8.84
CA SER A 103 -3.53 -30.66 9.48
C SER A 103 -3.81 -31.61 10.65
N PRO A 104 -4.57 -31.13 11.66
CA PRO A 104 -5.63 -31.94 12.23
C PRO A 104 -7.00 -31.29 12.07
N GLN A 105 -7.98 -32.12 11.73
CA GLN A 105 -9.42 -31.79 11.80
C GLN A 105 -9.82 -31.58 13.26
N SER A 106 -10.61 -30.55 13.57
CA SER A 106 -11.55 -30.56 14.69
C SER A 106 -12.63 -29.47 14.57
N THR A 107 -13.84 -29.95 14.31
CA THR A 107 -15.15 -29.59 14.89
C THR A 107 -15.27 -28.30 15.70
N LEU A 108 -16.14 -27.40 15.22
CA LEU A 108 -16.70 -26.26 15.95
C LEU A 108 -17.56 -26.72 17.13
N VAL A 109 -17.21 -26.30 18.34
CA VAL A 109 -18.08 -26.35 19.53
C VAL A 109 -18.16 -24.94 20.11
N TYR A 110 -19.37 -24.38 20.13
CA TYR A 110 -19.67 -23.10 20.75
C TYR A 110 -19.93 -23.32 22.25
N SER A 111 -19.06 -22.80 23.12
CA SER A 111 -19.30 -22.74 24.56
C SER A 111 -19.24 -21.28 25.03
N GLY A 112 -20.31 -20.86 25.71
CA GLY A 112 -20.65 -19.47 25.97
C GLY A 112 -19.79 -18.72 27.00
N LEU A 113 -20.00 -17.40 26.94
CA LEU A 113 -19.66 -16.32 27.87
C LEU A 113 -19.14 -16.76 29.25
N LYS A 114 -17.86 -16.50 29.49
CA LYS A 114 -17.32 -16.16 30.81
C LYS A 114 -16.36 -14.98 30.65
N ASP A 115 -16.56 -13.96 31.48
CA ASP A 115 -15.70 -12.80 31.61
C ASP A 115 -14.26 -13.22 31.90
N GLU A 116 -13.35 -13.03 30.95
CA GLU A 116 -11.92 -13.18 31.19
C GLU A 116 -11.35 -11.83 31.66
N LYS A 117 -10.76 -11.87 32.86
CA LYS A 117 -9.94 -10.79 33.41
C LYS A 117 -8.85 -10.41 32.40
N HIS A 118 -8.79 -9.14 32.05
CA HIS A 118 -7.64 -8.54 31.40
C HIS A 118 -6.38 -8.85 32.22
N SER A 119 -5.47 -9.67 31.67
CA SER A 119 -4.10 -9.74 32.15
C SER A 119 -3.42 -8.44 31.71
N GLU A 120 -3.28 -7.49 32.63
CA GLU A 120 -2.35 -6.38 32.47
C GLU A 120 -0.95 -6.97 32.23
N SER A 121 -0.39 -6.78 31.04
CA SER A 121 1.03 -7.07 30.83
C SER A 121 1.82 -5.96 31.52
N ASP A 122 2.41 -6.27 32.67
CA ASP A 122 3.27 -5.38 33.43
C ASP A 122 4.47 -4.95 32.57
N CYS A 123 4.41 -3.77 31.97
CA CYS A 123 5.58 -3.13 31.37
C CYS A 123 6.31 -2.32 32.44
N SER A 124 7.08 -3.06 33.25
CA SER A 124 8.05 -2.50 34.18
C SER A 124 9.45 -2.99 33.77
N GLY A 125 10.32 -2.07 33.37
CA GLY A 125 11.69 -2.42 32.96
C GLY A 125 12.48 -1.24 32.40
N LEU A 126 13.24 -0.60 33.29
CA LEU A 126 14.22 0.46 33.06
C LEU A 126 15.40 0.06 32.16
N GLY A 127 15.95 1.05 31.44
CA GLY A 127 17.41 1.18 31.20
C GLY A 127 17.99 0.59 29.91
N ASP A 128 18.61 1.46 29.13
CA ASP A 128 19.51 1.25 27.97
C ASP A 128 18.86 0.85 26.63
N ASP A 129 18.68 1.87 25.77
CA ASP A 129 18.67 1.94 24.29
C ASP A 129 17.87 0.92 23.45
N ASN A 130 17.21 -0.05 24.07
CA ASN A 130 16.36 -1.04 23.40
C ASN A 130 14.89 -0.74 23.72
N LEU A 131 14.18 -0.13 22.78
CA LEU A 131 12.72 -0.02 22.84
C LEU A 131 12.10 -1.42 22.89
N THR A 132 11.69 -1.88 24.07
CA THR A 132 10.88 -3.09 24.21
C THR A 132 9.41 -2.73 24.04
N CYS A 133 8.77 -3.23 23.00
CA CYS A 133 7.35 -2.99 22.75
C CYS A 133 6.46 -3.97 23.53
N CYS A 134 5.36 -3.46 24.08
CA CYS A 134 4.41 -4.20 24.91
C CYS A 134 3.20 -4.65 24.08
N HIS A 135 3.39 -5.54 23.12
CA HIS A 135 2.32 -6.09 22.30
C HIS A 135 2.52 -7.60 22.10
N VAL A 136 1.48 -8.28 21.62
CA VAL A 136 1.57 -9.71 21.24
C VAL A 136 2.58 -9.91 20.12
N ASP A 137 3.06 -11.15 19.95
CA ASP A 137 4.07 -11.49 18.94
C ASP A 137 3.59 -11.19 17.50
N TYR A 138 4.15 -10.14 16.90
CA TYR A 138 4.10 -9.87 15.47
C TYR A 138 5.39 -9.12 15.06
N PRO A 139 5.75 -9.08 13.76
CA PRO A 139 6.93 -8.37 13.28
C PRO A 139 6.74 -6.86 13.42
N CYS A 140 7.09 -6.31 14.58
CA CYS A 140 6.87 -4.91 14.91
C CYS A 140 7.92 -3.99 14.28
N PRO A 141 7.53 -3.09 13.35
CA PRO A 141 8.49 -2.19 12.70
C PRO A 141 9.23 -1.28 13.68
N PHE A 142 8.62 -0.92 14.82
CA PHE A 142 9.24 -0.04 15.81
C PHE A 142 10.46 -0.67 16.50
N THR A 143 10.57 -2.00 16.50
CA THR A 143 11.72 -2.74 17.04
C THR A 143 12.85 -2.94 16.03
N ASP A 144 12.61 -2.64 14.75
CA ASP A 144 13.61 -2.78 13.68
C ASP A 144 14.32 -1.43 13.44
N PRO A 145 15.62 -1.30 13.75
CA PRO A 145 16.38 -0.06 13.52
C PRO A 145 16.35 0.41 12.07
N SER A 146 16.22 -0.49 11.10
CA SER A 146 16.17 -0.13 9.68
C SER A 146 14.89 0.65 9.34
N ALA A 147 13.78 0.36 10.02
CA ALA A 147 12.50 1.03 9.82
C ALA A 147 12.53 2.50 10.26
N TRP A 148 13.35 2.85 11.26
CA TRP A 148 13.57 4.22 11.72
C TRP A 148 14.30 5.10 10.70
N SER A 149 15.07 4.49 9.82
CA SER A 149 15.73 5.17 8.71
C SER A 149 14.92 5.13 7.41
N GLN A 150 13.83 4.35 7.38
CA GLN A 150 13.03 4.13 6.19
C GLN A 150 11.98 5.23 6.02
N GLY A 151 12.40 6.36 5.47
CA GLY A 151 11.49 7.48 5.16
C GLY A 151 10.38 7.13 4.17
N VAL A 152 10.62 6.17 3.27
CA VAL A 152 9.65 5.76 2.25
C VAL A 152 9.58 4.24 2.20
N ILE A 153 8.41 3.68 2.55
CA ILE A 153 8.14 2.25 2.45
C ILE A 153 7.89 1.83 1.00
N PRO A 154 8.08 0.53 0.66
CA PRO A 154 7.65 -0.04 -0.61
C PRO A 154 6.19 0.28 -0.89
N HIS A 155 5.92 0.83 -2.07
CA HIS A 155 4.58 1.25 -2.45
C HIS A 155 4.27 0.93 -3.91
N ARG A 156 2.98 0.74 -4.20
CA ARG A 156 2.47 0.49 -5.55
C ARG A 156 1.14 1.21 -5.73
N VAL A 157 0.86 1.66 -6.95
CA VAL A 157 -0.42 2.27 -7.30
C VAL A 157 -1.09 1.39 -8.36
N PHE A 158 -2.36 1.05 -8.15
CA PHE A 158 -3.19 0.26 -9.06
C PHE A 158 -4.35 1.11 -9.55
N ALA A 159 -4.66 1.01 -10.83
CA ALA A 159 -5.79 1.72 -11.42
C ALA A 159 -6.45 0.88 -12.52
N PRO A 160 -7.73 1.13 -12.82
CA PRO A 160 -8.35 0.56 -14.01
C PRO A 160 -7.63 1.08 -15.27
N PRO A 161 -7.61 0.33 -16.39
CA PRO A 161 -6.89 0.74 -17.59
C PRO A 161 -7.25 2.15 -18.10
N SER A 162 -8.51 2.56 -17.94
CA SER A 162 -8.99 3.90 -18.34
C SER A 162 -8.45 5.06 -17.50
N LEU A 163 -7.93 4.80 -16.29
CA LEU A 163 -7.39 5.81 -15.38
C LEU A 163 -5.89 5.66 -15.13
N LEU A 164 -5.25 4.66 -15.73
CA LEU A 164 -3.86 4.31 -15.44
C LEU A 164 -2.91 5.49 -15.68
N GLN A 165 -3.07 6.21 -16.80
CA GLN A 165 -2.25 7.37 -17.13
C GLN A 165 -2.43 8.49 -16.09
N LYS A 166 -3.66 8.78 -15.67
CA LYS A 166 -3.93 9.79 -14.63
C LYS A 166 -3.29 9.41 -13.30
N ALA A 167 -3.41 8.14 -12.90
CA ALA A 167 -2.76 7.63 -11.69
C ALA A 167 -1.22 7.71 -11.77
N GLN A 168 -0.63 7.41 -12.93
CA GLN A 168 0.82 7.52 -13.17
C GLN A 168 1.34 8.95 -13.10
N VAL A 169 0.57 9.92 -13.60
CA VAL A 169 0.98 11.33 -13.66
C VAL A 169 0.71 12.05 -12.33
N GLN A 170 -0.39 11.71 -11.65
CA GLN A 170 -0.85 12.48 -10.49
C GLN A 170 -0.53 11.80 -9.16
N ILE A 171 -0.77 10.49 -9.02
CA ILE A 171 -0.62 9.81 -7.71
C ILE A 171 0.80 9.30 -7.50
N LEU A 172 1.34 8.60 -8.50
CA LEU A 172 2.62 7.92 -8.37
C LEU A 172 3.77 8.87 -8.00
N PRO A 173 3.87 10.11 -8.54
CA PRO A 173 4.94 11.04 -8.17
C PRO A 173 4.75 11.68 -6.77
N LEU A 174 3.51 11.83 -6.31
CA LEU A 174 3.20 12.42 -5.00
C LEU A 174 3.50 11.45 -3.84
N LEU A 175 3.27 10.15 -4.07
CA LEU A 175 3.28 9.15 -3.01
C LEU A 175 4.60 9.06 -2.23
N PRO A 176 5.81 9.04 -2.86
CA PRO A 176 7.06 9.06 -2.11
C PRO A 176 7.25 10.31 -1.24
N GLY A 177 6.84 11.49 -1.75
CA GLY A 177 6.93 12.76 -1.03
C GLY A 177 6.01 12.77 0.20
N CYS A 178 4.76 12.34 0.03
CA CYS A 178 3.81 12.22 1.14
C CYS A 178 4.25 11.19 2.18
N LEU A 179 4.81 10.04 1.76
CA LEU A 179 5.35 9.03 2.68
C LEU A 179 6.54 9.57 3.48
N ALA A 180 7.49 10.25 2.82
CA ALA A 180 8.63 10.86 3.48
C ALA A 180 8.20 11.96 4.47
N ALA A 181 7.22 12.78 4.09
CA ALA A 181 6.65 13.80 4.95
C ALA A 181 5.94 13.19 6.17
N ALA A 182 5.15 12.13 5.97
CA ALA A 182 4.49 11.41 7.05
C ALA A 182 5.51 10.80 8.01
N HIS A 183 6.55 10.13 7.49
CA HIS A 183 7.63 9.58 8.33
C HIS A 183 8.35 10.66 9.13
N ALA A 184 8.66 11.80 8.51
CA ALA A 184 9.31 12.90 9.20
C ALA A 184 8.41 13.59 10.25
N THR A 185 7.10 13.39 10.19
CA THR A 185 6.11 13.98 11.10
C THR A 185 5.74 13.01 12.23
N LEU A 186 5.59 11.73 11.93
CA LEU A 186 5.02 10.71 12.83
C LEU A 186 6.01 9.58 13.19
N GLY A 187 7.17 9.53 12.53
CA GLY A 187 8.18 8.49 12.73
C GLY A 187 7.94 7.25 11.88
N VAL A 188 8.34 6.08 12.41
CA VAL A 188 8.27 4.79 11.71
C VAL A 188 6.86 4.51 11.20
N HIS A 189 6.75 4.09 9.93
CA HIS A 189 5.47 3.69 9.35
C HIS A 189 5.01 2.34 9.96
N PRO A 190 3.76 2.23 10.48
CA PRO A 190 3.30 1.02 11.18
C PRO A 190 3.21 -0.24 10.32
N PHE A 191 3.17 -0.06 8.99
CA PHE A 191 3.04 -1.13 8.01
C PHE A 191 4.23 -1.16 7.05
N PRO A 192 4.75 -2.35 6.68
CA PRO A 192 5.97 -2.49 5.88
C PRO A 192 5.80 -2.16 4.39
N ARG A 193 4.58 -1.95 3.90
CA ARG A 193 4.28 -1.59 2.51
C ARG A 193 2.93 -0.89 2.40
N LEU A 194 2.70 -0.26 1.25
CA LEU A 194 1.43 0.36 0.93
C LEU A 194 1.03 0.16 -0.54
N ASP A 195 -0.14 -0.43 -0.75
CA ASP A 195 -0.81 -0.40 -2.06
C ASP A 195 -1.83 0.75 -2.09
N VAL A 196 -1.92 1.48 -3.19
CA VAL A 196 -2.97 2.48 -3.43
C VAL A 196 -3.82 2.00 -4.60
N LEU A 197 -5.12 1.84 -4.41
CA LEU A 197 -6.05 1.43 -5.46
C LEU A 197 -6.99 2.57 -5.83
N ILE A 198 -6.98 2.98 -7.10
CA ILE A 198 -7.96 3.92 -7.64
C ILE A 198 -9.29 3.22 -7.88
N VAL A 199 -10.34 3.71 -7.23
CA VAL A 199 -11.70 3.17 -7.30
C VAL A 199 -12.66 4.12 -8.04
N PRO A 200 -13.78 3.62 -8.60
CA PRO A 200 -14.74 4.44 -9.32
C PRO A 200 -15.36 5.55 -8.48
N ALA A 201 -15.94 6.57 -9.14
CA ALA A 201 -16.56 7.73 -8.46
C ALA A 201 -17.81 7.37 -7.64
N GLY A 202 -18.40 6.20 -7.88
CA GLY A 202 -19.48 5.66 -7.06
C GLY A 202 -19.04 5.10 -5.71
N PHE A 203 -17.73 5.14 -5.40
CA PHE A 203 -17.22 4.82 -4.07
C PHE A 203 -17.75 5.85 -3.07
N SER A 204 -18.31 5.39 -1.94
CA SER A 204 -19.07 6.22 -1.00
C SER A 204 -18.24 7.25 -0.25
N SER A 205 -16.91 7.14 -0.30
CA SER A 205 -15.95 8.07 0.30
C SER A 205 -14.96 8.57 -0.76
N LEU A 206 -14.23 9.66 -0.49
CA LEU A 206 -13.13 10.08 -1.35
C LEU A 206 -11.88 9.19 -1.16
N GLY A 207 -11.80 8.49 -0.04
CA GLY A 207 -10.78 7.49 0.25
C GLY A 207 -11.15 6.59 1.42
N MET A 208 -10.42 5.51 1.57
CA MET A 208 -10.57 4.58 2.69
C MET A 208 -9.22 3.91 2.95
N ALA A 209 -8.72 4.03 4.18
CA ALA A 209 -7.52 3.36 4.62
C ALA A 209 -7.81 1.99 5.21
N SER A 210 -6.92 1.05 4.94
CA SER A 210 -6.85 -0.26 5.57
C SER A 210 -5.38 -0.64 5.73
N PRO A 211 -5.05 -1.63 6.57
CA PRO A 211 -3.67 -2.04 6.74
C PRO A 211 -3.08 -2.39 5.37
N HIS A 212 -1.95 -1.76 5.03
CA HIS A 212 -1.24 -1.96 3.77
C HIS A 212 -1.96 -1.57 2.46
N ILE A 213 -3.19 -1.05 2.50
CA ILE A 213 -3.90 -0.61 1.29
C ILE A 213 -4.77 0.61 1.54
N ILE A 214 -4.64 1.61 0.66
CA ILE A 214 -5.53 2.77 0.60
C ILE A 214 -6.36 2.68 -0.69
N PHE A 215 -7.66 2.90 -0.55
CA PHE A 215 -8.55 3.12 -1.67
C PHE A 215 -8.69 4.63 -1.88
N LEU A 216 -8.49 5.11 -3.10
CA LEU A 216 -8.73 6.52 -3.45
C LEU A 216 -9.77 6.60 -4.56
N SER A 217 -10.82 7.37 -4.33
CA SER A 217 -11.84 7.62 -5.34
C SER A 217 -11.25 8.39 -6.50
N GLN A 218 -11.57 7.99 -7.74
CA GLN A 218 -11.15 8.72 -8.94
C GLN A 218 -11.58 10.20 -8.93
N SER A 219 -12.57 10.56 -8.11
CA SER A 219 -13.02 11.95 -7.93
C SER A 219 -11.94 12.88 -7.37
N VAL A 220 -10.89 12.32 -6.74
CA VAL A 220 -9.72 13.10 -6.27
C VAL A 220 -8.70 13.36 -7.37
N LEU A 221 -8.79 12.65 -8.51
CA LEU A 221 -7.91 12.87 -9.64
C LEU A 221 -8.37 14.11 -10.42
N CYS A 222 -7.44 14.99 -10.75
CA CYS A 222 -7.69 16.12 -11.64
C CYS A 222 -8.15 15.63 -13.02
N GLY A 223 -9.15 16.32 -13.57
CA GLY A 223 -9.51 16.18 -14.98
C GLY A 223 -8.40 16.69 -15.89
N GLU A 224 -8.11 15.96 -16.97
CA GLU A 224 -7.43 16.55 -18.12
C GLU A 224 -8.42 17.54 -18.74
N ARG A 225 -8.04 18.81 -18.87
CA ARG A 225 -8.78 19.73 -19.73
C ARG A 225 -8.51 19.32 -21.17
N GLU A 226 -9.29 18.38 -21.69
CA GLU A 226 -9.41 18.20 -23.13
C GLU A 226 -10.19 19.41 -23.67
N GLY A 227 -9.48 20.33 -24.31
CA GLY A 227 -10.05 21.41 -25.13
C GLY A 227 -10.91 22.41 -24.37
N ASP A 228 -10.31 23.52 -23.94
CA ASP A 228 -10.81 24.88 -24.21
C ASP A 228 -9.91 25.89 -23.50
N GLY A 229 -9.43 26.87 -24.27
CA GLY A 229 -8.37 27.80 -23.92
C GLY A 229 -8.76 28.87 -22.90
N GLU A 230 -9.36 28.50 -21.78
CA GLU A 230 -9.68 29.44 -20.71
C GLU A 230 -8.64 29.33 -19.59
N ARG A 231 -7.68 30.27 -19.58
CA ARG A 231 -6.65 30.41 -18.55
C ARG A 231 -7.25 30.90 -17.22
N ASP A 232 -8.08 30.09 -16.60
CA ASP A 232 -8.30 30.19 -15.15
C ASP A 232 -7.31 29.24 -14.49
N GLY A 233 -6.10 29.76 -14.20
CA GLY A 233 -4.98 29.08 -13.54
C GLY A 233 -5.26 28.61 -12.11
N VAL A 234 -6.53 28.50 -11.72
CA VAL A 234 -7.00 28.25 -10.36
C VAL A 234 -7.47 26.80 -10.18
N GLY A 235 -7.68 26.04 -11.27
CA GLY A 235 -8.20 24.67 -11.23
C GLY A 235 -7.14 23.56 -11.10
N GLY A 236 -5.95 23.76 -11.67
CA GLY A 236 -4.88 22.75 -11.67
C GLY A 236 -4.22 22.57 -10.30
N GLU A 237 -3.86 23.68 -9.65
CA GLU A 237 -3.28 23.68 -8.30
C GLU A 237 -4.28 23.18 -7.26
N ARG A 238 -5.55 23.60 -7.32
CA ARG A 238 -6.59 23.13 -6.38
C ARG A 238 -6.85 21.64 -6.47
N GLY A 239 -6.84 21.06 -7.67
CA GLY A 239 -7.06 19.63 -7.84
C GLY A 239 -5.88 18.79 -7.32
N LEU A 240 -4.63 19.22 -7.58
CA LEU A 240 -3.45 18.58 -7.01
C LEU A 240 -3.42 18.74 -5.48
N SER A 241 -3.89 19.87 -4.98
CA SER A 241 -4.03 20.11 -3.54
C SER A 241 -5.06 19.18 -2.90
N LEU A 242 -6.23 18.96 -3.50
CA LEU A 242 -7.23 18.02 -2.99
C LEU A 242 -6.73 16.58 -3.04
N CYS A 243 -6.05 16.21 -4.13
CA CYS A 243 -5.46 14.89 -4.31
C CYS A 243 -4.39 14.62 -3.25
N GLY A 244 -3.48 15.57 -3.06
CA GLY A 244 -2.39 15.51 -2.10
C GLY A 244 -2.88 15.49 -0.65
N SER A 245 -3.77 16.41 -0.26
CA SER A 245 -4.33 16.45 1.09
C SER A 245 -5.11 15.17 1.40
N ARG A 246 -5.96 14.70 0.47
CA ARG A 246 -6.69 13.45 0.70
C ARG A 246 -5.79 12.23 0.80
N LEU A 247 -4.72 12.15 -0.01
CA LEU A 247 -3.72 11.09 0.14
C LEU A 247 -3.06 11.14 1.53
N CYS A 248 -2.72 12.34 2.03
CA CYS A 248 -2.12 12.51 3.36
C CYS A 248 -3.10 12.16 4.49
N HIS A 249 -4.39 12.46 4.33
CA HIS A 249 -5.46 12.03 5.24
C HIS A 249 -5.47 10.50 5.37
N GLU A 250 -5.56 9.79 4.24
CA GLU A 250 -5.59 8.33 4.25
C GLU A 250 -4.29 7.70 4.76
N LEU A 251 -3.13 8.32 4.50
CA LEU A 251 -1.85 7.90 5.06
C LEU A 251 -1.83 8.02 6.59
N SER A 252 -2.39 9.09 7.13
CA SER A 252 -2.43 9.36 8.58
C SER A 252 -3.18 8.25 9.34
N HIS A 253 -4.17 7.62 8.70
CA HIS A 253 -4.88 6.50 9.30
C HIS A 253 -3.99 5.29 9.64
N SER A 254 -2.82 5.18 9.00
CA SER A 254 -1.86 4.12 9.32
C SER A 254 -1.47 4.16 10.79
N TRP A 255 -1.26 5.36 11.35
CA TRP A 255 -1.01 5.57 12.77
C TRP A 255 -2.31 5.64 13.56
N PHE A 256 -3.28 6.44 13.11
CA PHE A 256 -4.50 6.75 13.85
C PHE A 256 -5.75 6.14 13.22
N GLY A 257 -6.29 5.10 13.84
CA GLY A 257 -7.41 4.30 13.32
C GLY A 257 -7.00 2.88 12.97
N LEU A 258 -5.75 2.66 12.54
CA LEU A 258 -5.21 1.31 12.28
C LEU A 258 -4.25 0.83 13.35
N ALA A 259 -3.10 1.50 13.57
CA ALA A 259 -2.17 1.11 14.64
C ALA A 259 -2.68 1.51 16.04
N ILE A 260 -3.18 2.73 16.15
CA ILE A 260 -3.85 3.26 17.36
C ILE A 260 -5.35 3.32 17.04
N GLY A 261 -6.04 2.22 17.35
CA GLY A 261 -7.47 2.08 17.08
C GLY A 261 -8.36 2.66 18.19
N ALA A 262 -9.58 3.02 17.81
CA ALA A 262 -10.64 3.36 18.76
C ALA A 262 -11.09 2.12 19.56
N ARG A 263 -11.43 2.32 20.85
CA ARG A 263 -11.99 1.24 21.69
C ARG A 263 -13.39 0.83 21.21
N ASP A 264 -14.20 1.82 20.84
CA ASP A 264 -15.52 1.68 20.28
C ASP A 264 -15.84 2.91 19.40
N TRP A 265 -17.00 2.89 18.74
CA TRP A 265 -17.39 3.92 17.77
C TRP A 265 -17.60 5.32 18.37
N THR A 266 -17.74 5.46 19.69
CA THR A 266 -17.81 6.80 20.31
C THR A 266 -16.46 7.54 20.23
N GLU A 267 -15.37 6.80 20.01
CA GLU A 267 -14.00 7.29 19.92
C GLU A 267 -13.51 7.39 18.47
N GLU A 268 -14.42 7.38 17.48
CA GLU A 268 -14.07 7.51 16.04
C GLU A 268 -13.27 8.79 15.74
N TRP A 269 -13.42 9.82 16.57
CA TRP A 269 -12.65 11.07 16.48
C TRP A 269 -11.13 10.84 16.59
N ILE A 270 -10.66 9.76 17.21
CA ILE A 270 -9.22 9.43 17.26
C ILE A 270 -8.71 9.10 15.85
N SER A 271 -9.53 8.47 15.01
CA SER A 271 -9.18 8.18 13.63
C SER A 271 -9.33 9.43 12.76
N GLU A 272 -10.57 9.91 12.61
CA GLU A 272 -10.92 10.98 11.68
C GLU A 272 -10.36 12.34 12.09
N GLY A 273 -10.34 12.63 13.39
CA GLY A 273 -9.85 13.91 13.91
C GLY A 273 -8.36 14.08 13.71
N PHE A 274 -7.56 13.03 13.99
CA PHE A 274 -6.13 13.07 13.74
C PHE A 274 -5.81 13.08 12.24
N ALA A 275 -6.51 12.27 11.43
CA ALA A 275 -6.32 12.29 9.98
C ALA A 275 -6.62 13.67 9.38
N THR A 276 -7.73 14.30 9.78
CA THR A 276 -8.10 15.67 9.36
C THR A 276 -7.09 16.71 9.83
N TYR A 277 -6.54 16.58 11.05
CA TYR A 277 -5.53 17.51 11.54
C TYR A 277 -4.18 17.37 10.80
N LEU A 278 -3.79 16.15 10.49
CA LEU A 278 -2.49 15.83 9.92
C LEU A 278 -2.42 15.99 8.40
N GLU A 279 -3.55 15.93 7.69
CA GLU A 279 -3.59 15.99 6.22
C GLU A 279 -2.88 17.25 5.68
N ASP A 280 -3.16 18.42 6.26
CA ASP A 280 -2.56 19.68 5.85
C ASP A 280 -1.09 19.80 6.28
N ILE A 281 -0.73 19.23 7.43
CA ILE A 281 0.65 19.27 7.95
C ILE A 281 1.57 18.44 7.07
N ILE A 282 1.16 17.20 6.79
CA ILE A 282 1.92 16.29 5.94
C ILE A 282 1.93 16.83 4.51
N TRP A 283 0.81 17.34 4.00
CA TRP A 283 0.75 17.90 2.65
C TRP A 283 1.60 19.16 2.48
N ALA A 284 1.61 20.07 3.46
CA ALA A 284 2.47 21.25 3.45
C ALA A 284 3.96 20.88 3.46
N ARG A 285 4.32 19.77 4.10
CA ARG A 285 5.70 19.26 4.14
C ARG A 285 6.11 18.49 2.89
N ALA A 286 5.14 17.93 2.16
CA ALA A 286 5.38 17.16 0.93
C ALA A 286 5.58 18.04 -0.32
N GLN A 287 5.16 19.31 -0.25
CA GLN A 287 5.35 20.33 -1.29
C GLN A 287 6.77 20.93 -1.25
#